data_AF-A0A1A9KNZ6-F1
#
_entry.id   AF-A0A1A9KNZ6-F1
#
_cell.length_a   1.000
_cell.length_b   1.000
_cell.length_c   1.000
_cell.angle_alpha   90.00
_cell.angle_beta   90.00
_cell.angle_gamma   90.00
#
_symmetry.space_group_name_H-M   'P 1'
#
loop_
_entity.id
_entity.type
_entity.pdbx_description
1 polymer ?
#
loop_
_entity_poly.entity_id
_entity_poly.type
_entity_poly.pdbx_seq_one_letter_code
_entity_poly.pdbx_strand_id
1 'polypeptide(L)'
;MSQHIVCVPCAKSNGLVRVQLGWDKPMAEFYLVVFAEPPAGQQYSDERIIYSNLDDPRSHAQELGYFKGVVRELGCDVPESMWRAAYQDREFNVVNKTVFYSQSGDVVEHL
;
A
#
# COMPACT_ATOMS: atom_id res chain seq x y z
N MET A 1 4.20 -7.00 10.93
CA MET A 1 4.50 -6.17 9.75
C MET A 1 4.54 -4.68 10.12
N SER A 2 5.22 -3.85 9.34
CA SER A 2 4.95 -2.42 9.26
C SER A 2 3.93 -2.14 8.17
N GLN A 3 3.12 -1.09 8.31
CA GLN A 3 2.04 -0.75 7.40
C GLN A 3 2.10 0.74 7.07
N HIS A 4 2.09 1.04 5.78
CA HIS A 4 1.98 2.39 5.26
C HIS A 4 0.72 2.46 4.42
N ILE A 5 -0.09 3.50 4.62
CA ILE A 5 -1.44 3.58 4.05
C ILE A 5 -1.63 4.95 3.39
N VAL A 6 -2.17 4.98 2.17
CA VAL A 6 -2.56 6.21 1.46
C VAL A 6 -3.84 5.98 0.67
N CYS A 7 -4.69 7.01 0.58
CA CYS A 7 -5.87 7.02 -0.28
C CYS A 7 -5.60 7.88 -1.52
N VAL A 8 -5.61 7.26 -2.70
CA VAL A 8 -5.24 7.91 -3.97
C VAL A 8 -6.29 7.62 -5.06
N PRO A 9 -6.47 8.52 -6.04
CA PRO A 9 -7.22 8.19 -7.24
C PRO A 9 -6.57 7.03 -7.98
N CYS A 10 -7.37 6.17 -8.59
CA CYS A 10 -6.87 5.09 -9.42
C CYS A 10 -7.67 4.96 -10.72
N ALA A 11 -6.97 4.99 -11.86
CA ALA A 11 -7.60 5.01 -13.17
C ALA A 11 -8.38 3.73 -13.48
N LYS A 12 -7.84 2.55 -13.14
CA LYS A 12 -8.52 1.27 -13.42
C LYS A 12 -9.78 1.02 -12.60
N SER A 13 -9.86 1.55 -11.37
CA SER A 13 -11.05 1.40 -10.52
C SER A 13 -12.08 2.52 -10.73
N ASN A 14 -11.72 3.56 -11.49
CA ASN A 14 -12.53 4.77 -11.69
C ASN A 14 -13.00 5.38 -10.35
N GLY A 15 -12.11 5.43 -9.36
CA GLY A 15 -12.43 5.89 -8.01
C GLY A 15 -11.20 6.05 -7.11
N LEU A 16 -11.44 6.29 -5.82
CA LEU A 16 -10.39 6.27 -4.81
C LEU A 16 -10.07 4.83 -4.42
N VAL A 17 -8.80 4.58 -4.16
CA VAL A 17 -8.31 3.30 -3.64
C VAL A 17 -7.46 3.54 -2.41
N ARG A 18 -7.50 2.60 -1.48
CA ARG A 18 -6.58 2.53 -0.37
C ARG A 18 -5.42 1.65 -0.76
N VAL A 19 -4.23 2.22 -0.82
CA VAL A 19 -3.00 1.45 -0.99
C VAL A 19 -2.39 1.20 0.38
N GLN A 20 -2.18 -0.07 0.70
CA GLN A 20 -1.46 -0.51 1.90
C GLN A 20 -0.22 -1.29 1.47
N LEU A 21 0.96 -0.88 1.95
CA LEU A 21 2.21 -1.59 1.70
C LEU A 21 3.13 -1.54 2.92
N GLY A 22 4.09 -2.45 2.99
CA GLY A 22 5.08 -2.42 4.06
C GLY A 22 5.97 -3.64 4.10
N TRP A 23 6.64 -3.83 5.24
CA TRP A 23 7.57 -4.93 5.50
C TRP A 23 6.95 -5.96 6.45
N ASP A 24 6.89 -7.22 6.02
CA ASP A 24 6.50 -8.35 6.87
C ASP A 24 7.74 -9.11 7.34
N LYS A 25 8.10 -8.94 8.62
CA LYS A 25 9.25 -9.62 9.23
C LYS A 25 9.09 -11.15 9.31
N PRO A 26 7.95 -11.72 9.77
CA PRO A 26 7.75 -13.17 9.74
C PRO A 26 7.97 -13.80 8.36
N MET A 27 7.49 -13.16 7.29
CA MET A 27 7.69 -13.65 5.92
C MET A 27 9.03 -13.23 5.31
N ALA A 28 9.69 -12.21 5.89
CA ALA A 28 10.87 -11.54 5.35
C ALA A 28 10.64 -10.98 3.94
N GLU A 29 9.46 -10.39 3.71
CA GLU A 29 9.02 -9.89 2.40
C GLU A 29 8.35 -8.52 2.48
N PHE A 30 8.43 -7.78 1.37
CA PHE A 30 7.52 -6.67 1.14
C PHE A 30 6.14 -7.19 0.72
N TYR A 31 5.10 -6.46 1.08
CA TYR A 31 3.75 -6.75 0.65
C TYR A 31 3.04 -5.50 0.12
N LEU A 32 2.01 -5.73 -0.69
CA LEU A 32 1.15 -4.69 -1.25
C LEU A 32 -0.29 -5.23 -1.32
N VAL A 33 -1.22 -4.46 -0.80
CA VAL A 33 -2.66 -4.68 -0.96
C VAL A 33 -3.32 -3.36 -1.37
N VAL A 34 -4.21 -3.42 -2.35
CA VAL A 34 -4.98 -2.28 -2.84
C VAL A 34 -6.46 -2.60 -2.69
N PHE A 35 -7.18 -1.74 -1.99
CA PHE A 35 -8.62 -1.87 -1.75
C PHE A 35 -9.37 -0.76 -2.47
N ALA A 36 -10.60 -1.03 -2.91
CA ALA A 36 -11.50 0.04 -3.32
C ALA A 36 -11.89 0.86 -2.08
N GLU A 37 -11.67 2.17 -2.12
CA GLU A 37 -12.11 3.05 -1.04
C GLU A 37 -13.61 3.34 -1.22
N PRO A 38 -14.46 3.08 -0.22
CA PRO A 38 -15.87 3.39 -0.31
C PRO A 38 -16.11 4.91 -0.39
N PRO A 39 -17.27 5.34 -0.94
CA PRO A 39 -17.70 6.72 -0.87
C PRO A 39 -17.77 7.25 0.57
N ALA A 40 -17.62 8.57 0.74
CA ALA A 40 -17.71 9.21 2.04
C ALA A 40 -19.02 8.84 2.76
N GLY A 41 -18.89 8.43 4.03
CA GLY A 41 -20.03 7.99 4.86
C GLY A 41 -20.42 6.52 4.72
N GLN A 42 -19.76 5.75 3.85
CA GLN A 42 -19.86 4.29 3.81
C GLN A 42 -18.71 3.64 4.56
N GLN A 43 -18.97 2.47 5.14
CA GLN A 43 -17.97 1.73 5.91
C GLN A 43 -16.96 1.06 4.97
N TYR A 44 -15.68 1.12 5.37
CA TYR A 44 -14.62 0.35 4.73
C TYR A 44 -14.90 -1.16 4.84
N SER A 45 -14.62 -1.88 3.76
CA SER A 45 -14.80 -3.33 3.68
C SER A 45 -13.54 -3.93 3.10
N ASP A 46 -12.89 -4.76 3.91
CA ASP A 46 -11.68 -5.52 3.59
C ASP A 46 -11.92 -6.57 2.48
N GLU A 47 -13.18 -6.77 2.08
CA GLU A 47 -13.58 -7.69 1.02
C GLU A 47 -13.43 -7.09 -0.39
N ARG A 48 -13.32 -5.76 -0.51
CA ARG A 48 -13.21 -5.06 -1.81
C ARG A 48 -11.77 -4.90 -2.26
N ILE A 49 -11.07 -6.03 -2.38
CA ILE A 49 -9.67 -6.08 -2.84
C ILE A 49 -9.61 -5.89 -4.36
N ILE A 50 -8.80 -4.93 -4.80
CA ILE A 50 -8.44 -4.70 -6.20
C ILE A 50 -7.16 -5.47 -6.55
N TYR A 51 -6.20 -5.49 -5.62
CA TYR A 51 -4.96 -6.24 -5.74
C TYR A 51 -4.52 -6.72 -4.37
N SER A 52 -4.01 -7.95 -4.29
CA SER A 52 -3.31 -8.49 -3.13
C SER A 52 -2.09 -9.24 -3.62
N ASN A 53 -0.93 -9.02 -2.99
CA ASN A 53 0.26 -9.79 -3.32
C ASN A 53 0.06 -11.29 -3.08
N LEU A 54 -0.80 -11.68 -2.14
CA LEU A 54 -1.09 -13.09 -1.87
C LEU A 54 -1.80 -13.79 -3.03
N ASP A 55 -2.54 -13.05 -3.87
CA ASP A 55 -3.23 -13.58 -5.05
C ASP A 55 -2.38 -13.48 -6.33
N ASP A 56 -1.20 -12.85 -6.24
CA ASP A 56 -0.28 -12.66 -7.34
C ASP A 56 0.90 -13.64 -7.22
N PRO A 57 0.93 -14.74 -8.00
CA PRO A 57 1.94 -15.79 -7.88
C PRO A 57 3.36 -15.31 -8.21
N ARG A 58 3.50 -14.13 -8.83
CA ARG A 58 4.79 -13.53 -9.19
C ARG A 58 5.34 -12.63 -8.09
N SER A 59 4.55 -12.31 -7.07
CA SER A 59 4.88 -11.31 -6.04
C SER A 59 5.85 -11.83 -4.96
N HIS A 60 5.99 -13.15 -4.84
CA HIS A 60 6.84 -13.78 -3.83
C HIS A 60 8.30 -13.34 -3.98
N ALA A 61 8.92 -12.98 -2.85
CA ALA A 61 10.28 -12.45 -2.75
C ALA A 61 10.59 -11.24 -3.67
N GLN A 62 9.56 -10.51 -4.11
CA GLN A 62 9.77 -9.32 -4.94
C GLN A 62 10.16 -8.10 -4.11
N GLU A 63 10.96 -7.24 -4.74
CA GLU A 63 11.37 -5.95 -4.19
C GLU A 63 10.31 -4.86 -4.47
N LEU A 64 10.41 -3.73 -3.76
CA LEU A 64 9.49 -2.59 -3.93
C LEU A 64 9.34 -2.09 -5.38
N GLY A 65 10.36 -2.29 -6.22
CA GLY A 65 10.29 -1.95 -7.65
C GLY A 65 9.18 -2.70 -8.40
N TYR A 66 8.93 -3.97 -8.05
CA TYR A 66 7.83 -4.75 -8.61
C TYR A 66 6.48 -4.13 -8.25
N PHE A 67 6.28 -3.85 -6.97
CA PHE A 67 5.04 -3.27 -6.45
C PHE A 67 4.78 -1.85 -6.96
N LYS A 68 5.83 -1.05 -7.17
CA LYS A 68 5.75 0.23 -7.90
C LYS A 68 5.21 0.04 -9.31
N GLY A 69 5.67 -1.00 -10.02
CA GLY A 69 5.16 -1.38 -11.33
C GLY A 69 3.67 -1.72 -11.29
N VAL A 70 3.26 -2.55 -10.33
CA VAL A 70 1.85 -2.96 -10.13
C VAL A 70 0.94 -1.74 -9.92
N VAL A 71 1.25 -0.83 -8.99
CA VAL A 71 0.37 0.32 -8.75
C VAL A 71 0.32 1.28 -9.94
N ARG A 72 1.44 1.42 -10.68
CA ARG A 72 1.48 2.22 -11.90
C ARG A 72 0.61 1.60 -12.99
N GLU A 73 0.62 0.27 -13.12
CA GLU A 73 -0.27 -0.45 -14.04
C GLU A 73 -1.75 -0.33 -13.62
N LEU A 74 -2.04 -0.23 -12.32
CA LEU A 74 -3.38 0.09 -11.83
C LEU A 74 -3.78 1.55 -12.15
N GLY A 75 -2.80 2.42 -12.38
CA GLY A 75 -2.98 3.84 -12.61
C GLY A 75 -3.24 4.61 -11.32
N CYS A 76 -2.61 4.18 -10.22
CA CYS A 76 -2.61 4.90 -8.95
C CYS A 76 -1.20 5.42 -8.63
N ASP A 77 -1.11 6.68 -8.18
CA ASP A 77 0.16 7.35 -7.88
C ASP A 77 0.43 7.36 -6.37
N VAL A 78 1.30 6.46 -5.92
CA VAL A 78 1.70 6.35 -4.51
C VAL A 78 2.92 7.23 -4.25
N PRO A 79 2.93 8.08 -3.20
CA PRO A 79 3.99 9.03 -2.96
C PRO A 79 5.35 8.36 -2.66
N GLU A 80 6.44 8.95 -3.18
CA GLU A 80 7.81 8.46 -3.00
C GLU A 80 8.26 8.35 -1.54
N SER A 81 7.73 9.20 -0.65
CA SER A 81 8.00 9.12 0.79
C SER A 81 7.55 7.78 1.39
N MET A 82 6.41 7.27 0.96
CA MET A 82 5.83 6.01 1.43
C MET A 82 6.69 4.80 1.03
N TRP A 83 7.19 4.78 -0.21
CA TRP A 83 8.12 3.74 -0.68
C TRP A 83 9.44 3.75 0.08
N ARG A 84 10.01 4.93 0.29
CA ARG A 84 11.25 5.10 1.05
C ARG A 84 11.09 4.63 2.50
N ALA A 85 9.96 4.95 3.13
CA ALA A 85 9.68 4.54 4.50
C ALA A 85 9.56 3.01 4.63
N ALA A 86 8.88 2.33 3.70
CA ALA A 86 8.81 0.88 3.68
C ALA A 86 10.20 0.24 3.48
N TYR A 87 11.01 0.79 2.58
CA TYR A 87 12.39 0.33 2.38
C TYR A 87 13.21 0.45 3.67
N GLN A 88 13.12 1.59 4.36
CA GLN A 88 13.80 1.80 5.64
C GLN A 88 13.32 0.82 6.71
N ASP A 89 12.02 0.53 6.77
CA ASP A 89 11.48 -0.44 7.73
C ASP A 89 12.08 -1.84 7.50
N ARG A 90 12.36 -2.25 6.25
CA ARG A 90 13.12 -3.47 5.97
C ARG A 90 14.54 -3.37 6.54
N GLU A 91 15.29 -2.32 6.20
CA GLU A 91 16.71 -2.16 6.59
C GLU A 91 16.90 -2.22 8.12
N PHE A 92 15.95 -1.65 8.87
CA PHE A 92 15.98 -1.63 10.33
C PHE A 92 15.11 -2.72 10.97
N ASN A 93 14.51 -3.61 10.17
CA ASN A 93 13.61 -4.68 10.59
C ASN A 93 12.47 -4.20 11.52
N VAL A 94 11.89 -3.03 11.19
CA VAL A 94 10.81 -2.37 11.93
C VAL A 94 9.47 -3.03 11.61
N VAL A 95 8.71 -3.32 12.66
CA VAL A 95 7.34 -3.85 12.58
C VAL A 95 6.48 -3.23 13.68
N ASN A 96 5.17 -3.55 13.70
CA ASN A 96 4.19 -3.00 14.65
C ASN A 96 4.07 -1.47 14.54
N LYS A 97 4.14 -0.99 13.30
CA LYS A 97 4.08 0.42 12.93
C LYS A 97 3.00 0.57 11.86
N THR A 98 2.13 1.56 12.03
CA THR A 98 1.13 1.95 11.03
C THR A 98 1.27 3.46 10.80
N VAL A 99 1.38 3.88 9.54
CA VAL A 99 1.54 5.28 9.15
C VAL A 99 0.58 5.62 8.01
N PHE A 100 -0.09 6.76 8.13
CA PHE A 100 -1.00 7.28 7.12
C PHE A 100 -0.36 8.45 6.40
N TYR A 101 -0.57 8.52 5.09
CA TYR A 101 -0.02 9.55 4.23
C TYR A 101 -1.12 10.34 3.53
N SER A 102 -0.86 11.63 3.32
CA SER A 102 -1.59 12.43 2.33
C SER A 102 -1.17 12.02 0.91
N GLN A 103 -1.92 12.45 -0.11
CA GLN A 103 -1.56 12.26 -1.52
C GLN A 103 -0.24 12.96 -1.89
N SER A 104 0.11 14.02 -1.15
CA SER A 104 1.38 14.74 -1.29
C SER A 104 2.56 14.02 -0.63
N GLY A 105 2.30 12.97 0.15
CA GLY A 105 3.31 12.17 0.82
C GLY A 105 3.69 12.64 2.22
N ASP A 106 2.93 13.57 2.80
CA ASP A 106 3.07 14.01 4.20
C ASP A 106 2.44 12.99 5.14
N VAL A 107 3.05 12.76 6.30
CA VAL A 107 2.43 11.93 7.35
C VAL A 107 1.26 12.69 7.95
N VAL A 108 0.11 12.03 8.06
CA VAL A 108 -1.11 12.57 8.66
C VAL A 108 -1.54 11.73 9.86
N GLU A 109 -2.19 12.37 10.82
CA GLU A 109 -2.93 11.65 11.85
C GLU A 109 -4.15 10.98 11.22
N HIS A 110 -4.51 9.80 11.72
CA HIS A 110 -5.64 9.03 11.24
C HIS A 110 -6.89 9.92 11.19
N LEU A 111 -7.56 9.99 10.02
CA LEU A 111 -8.89 10.61 9.91
C LEU A 111 -9.93 9.80 10.70
#